data_AF-A0A949ILD4-F1
#
_entry.id   AF-A0A949ILD4-F1
#
_cell.length_a   1.000
_cell.length_b   1.000
_cell.length_c   1.000
_cell.angle_alpha   90.00
_cell.angle_beta   90.00
_cell.angle_gamma   90.00
#
_symmetry.space_group_name_H-M   'P 1'
#
loop_
_entity.id
_entity.type
_entity.pdbx_description
1 polymer ?
#
loop_
_entity_poly.entity_id
_entity_poly.type
_entity_poly.pdbx_seq_one_letter_code
_entity_poly.pdbx_strand_id
1 'polypeptide(L)'
;MKQKPISRTILTASVIATMLTPLAALADVPGRHPGYLHAIQDLKRARGLIARPDAPNVQADESRAVREIDACLSDLTQAAWIDGKVNSPMVLPDAGLDFNGRLHKGLELLRKAHADMDKEEDDPAALGFRARANKHVDRAIGFTRRAIGEKFDDGFLR
;
A
#
# COMPACT_ATOMS: atom_id res chain seq x y z
N MET A 1 -54.45 -10.90 72.85
CA MET A 1 -54.54 -9.55 72.21
C MET A 1 -53.13 -9.19 71.74
N LYS A 2 -52.82 -8.60 70.59
CA LYS A 2 -53.50 -8.21 69.33
C LYS A 2 -52.36 -8.11 68.29
N GLN A 3 -52.63 -8.50 67.05
CA GLN A 3 -51.70 -8.40 65.89
C GLN A 3 -51.64 -7.00 65.26
N LYS A 4 -50.57 -6.79 64.46
CA LYS A 4 -50.42 -6.02 63.17
C LYS A 4 -49.46 -4.81 63.22
N PRO A 5 -48.89 -4.34 62.08
CA PRO A 5 -48.33 -5.08 60.93
C PRO A 5 -47.03 -4.46 60.30
N ILE A 6 -46.30 -5.29 59.52
CA ILE A 6 -45.56 -5.06 58.26
C ILE A 6 -44.64 -3.82 58.11
N SER A 7 -43.37 -4.06 57.75
CA SER A 7 -42.73 -3.30 56.65
C SER A 7 -41.81 -4.20 55.81
N ARG A 8 -42.02 -4.16 54.49
CA ARG A 8 -41.26 -4.84 53.43
C ARG A 8 -40.12 -3.92 52.95
N THR A 9 -39.21 -4.48 52.16
CA THR A 9 -38.15 -3.83 51.34
C THR A 9 -36.78 -3.81 52.03
N ILE A 10 -35.76 -4.47 51.49
CA ILE A 10 -34.67 -3.92 50.63
C ILE A 10 -34.05 -5.16 49.92
N LEU A 11 -34.30 -5.46 48.63
CA LEU A 11 -33.54 -5.05 47.42
C LEU A 11 -32.07 -4.71 47.74
N THR A 12 -31.05 -5.50 47.42
CA THR A 12 -30.55 -5.70 46.04
C THR A 12 -29.40 -6.71 46.06
N ALA A 13 -29.44 -7.68 45.14
CA ALA A 13 -28.29 -8.48 44.75
C ALA A 13 -27.35 -7.62 43.89
N SER A 14 -26.04 -7.69 44.12
CA SER A 14 -25.05 -7.13 43.20
C SER A 14 -24.01 -8.19 42.90
N VAL A 15 -24.20 -8.87 41.76
CA VAL A 15 -23.21 -9.71 41.09
C VAL A 15 -22.36 -8.75 40.26
N ILE A 16 -21.13 -8.47 40.70
CA ILE A 16 -20.16 -7.75 39.88
C ILE A 16 -19.47 -8.80 39.01
N ALA A 17 -20.03 -9.01 37.82
CA ALA A 17 -19.41 -9.81 36.77
C ALA A 17 -18.21 -9.05 36.19
N THR A 18 -17.07 -9.73 36.20
CA THR A 18 -15.82 -9.40 35.54
C THR A 18 -16.02 -9.11 34.06
N MET A 19 -15.75 -7.89 33.62
CA MET A 19 -15.48 -7.58 32.21
C MET A 19 -13.99 -7.30 32.06
N LEU A 20 -13.24 -8.36 31.76
CA LEU A 20 -11.88 -8.27 31.22
C LEU A 20 -12.04 -7.88 29.75
N THR A 21 -12.09 -6.58 29.46
CA THR A 21 -12.12 -6.08 28.08
C THR A 21 -10.77 -6.38 27.42
N PRO A 22 -10.73 -7.07 26.26
CA PRO A 22 -9.50 -7.18 25.50
C PRO A 22 -9.18 -5.80 24.91
N LEU A 23 -8.11 -5.19 25.39
CA LEU A 23 -7.47 -4.01 24.80
C LEU A 23 -6.73 -4.40 23.49
N ALA A 24 -7.45 -5.02 22.56
CA ALA A 24 -6.94 -5.39 21.24
C ALA A 24 -7.49 -4.48 20.12
N ALA A 25 -8.28 -3.46 20.47
CA ALA A 25 -8.69 -2.41 19.56
C ALA A 25 -7.69 -1.23 19.59
N LEU A 26 -6.42 -1.49 19.28
CA LEU A 26 -5.61 -0.49 18.59
C LEU A 26 -6.02 -0.57 17.11
N ALA A 27 -7.29 -0.23 16.87
CA ALA A 27 -7.90 -0.20 15.55
C ALA A 27 -7.14 0.80 14.70
N ASP A 28 -6.86 0.40 13.46
CA ASP A 28 -6.25 1.17 12.39
C ASP A 28 -6.29 2.67 12.66
N VAL A 29 -5.12 3.27 12.90
CA VAL A 29 -5.00 4.71 12.68
C VAL A 29 -5.43 4.89 11.23
N PRO A 30 -6.47 5.68 10.94
CA PRO A 30 -6.89 5.86 9.55
C PRO A 30 -5.66 6.25 8.72
N GLY A 31 -5.55 5.71 7.51
CA GLY A 31 -4.34 5.81 6.69
C GLY A 31 -3.20 4.81 6.98
N ARG A 32 -3.22 3.97 8.03
CA ARG A 32 -2.12 3.00 8.28
C ARG A 32 -2.35 1.64 7.62
N HIS A 33 -2.68 1.60 6.33
CA HIS A 33 -2.95 0.34 5.64
C HIS A 33 -1.66 -0.51 5.46
N PRO A 34 -1.55 -1.73 6.03
CA PRO A 34 -0.32 -2.54 6.01
C PRO A 34 0.11 -2.89 4.58
N GLY A 35 -0.83 -3.01 3.64
CA GLY A 35 -0.52 -3.20 2.22
C GLY A 35 0.27 -2.05 1.60
N TYR A 36 0.03 -0.79 2.00
CA TYR A 36 0.74 0.35 1.43
C TYR A 36 2.22 0.37 1.82
N LEU A 37 2.57 -0.07 3.03
CA LEU A 37 3.97 -0.17 3.43
C LEU A 37 4.74 -1.16 2.54
N HIS A 38 4.14 -2.30 2.21
CA HIS A 38 4.73 -3.27 1.28
C HIS A 38 4.79 -2.71 -0.15
N ALA A 39 3.71 -2.11 -0.64
CA ALA A 39 3.67 -1.48 -1.96
C ALA A 39 4.76 -0.39 -2.10
N ILE A 40 4.92 0.47 -1.11
CA ILE A 40 5.95 1.53 -1.10
C ILE A 40 7.36 0.93 -1.16
N GLN A 41 7.63 -0.14 -0.41
CA GLN A 41 8.94 -0.80 -0.45
C GLN A 41 9.23 -1.42 -1.81
N ASP A 42 8.25 -2.08 -2.40
CA ASP A 42 8.40 -2.72 -3.72
C ASP A 42 8.52 -1.68 -4.84
N LEU A 43 7.78 -0.57 -4.79
CA LEU A 43 7.93 0.57 -5.71
C LEU A 43 9.33 1.18 -5.65
N LYS A 44 9.89 1.38 -4.45
CA LYS A 44 11.26 1.90 -4.28
C LYS A 44 12.31 0.97 -4.89
N ARG A 45 12.15 -0.34 -4.69
CA ARG A 45 13.04 -1.35 -5.29
C ARG A 45 12.90 -1.38 -6.81
N ALA A 46 11.66 -1.37 -7.32
CA ALA A 46 11.37 -1.33 -8.76
C ALA A 46 12.02 -0.10 -9.41
N ARG A 47 11.90 1.07 -8.78
CA ARG A 47 12.55 2.31 -9.24
C ARG A 47 14.06 2.14 -9.41
N GLY A 48 14.75 1.60 -8.42
CA GLY A 48 16.20 1.37 -8.47
C GLY A 48 16.60 0.36 -9.54
N LEU A 49 15.77 -0.65 -9.79
CA LEU A 49 15.99 -1.63 -10.86
C LEU A 49 15.74 -1.06 -12.25
N ILE A 50 14.72 -0.22 -12.43
CA ILE A 50 14.32 0.33 -13.73
C ILE A 50 15.17 1.53 -14.14
N ALA A 51 15.67 2.32 -13.19
CA ALA A 51 16.48 3.49 -13.50
C ALA A 51 17.81 3.10 -14.18
N ARG A 52 18.08 3.69 -15.36
CA ARG A 52 19.41 3.74 -15.98
C ARG A 52 20.00 5.14 -15.88
N PRO A 53 21.28 5.27 -15.48
CA PRO A 53 21.97 6.55 -15.58
C PRO A 53 22.61 6.81 -16.97
N ASP A 54 22.80 5.81 -17.86
CA ASP A 54 23.88 5.88 -18.87
C ASP A 54 23.58 5.61 -20.37
N ALA A 55 22.35 5.43 -20.87
CA ALA A 55 22.13 4.95 -22.27
C ALA A 55 21.09 5.76 -23.06
N PRO A 56 21.26 6.15 -24.36
CA PRO A 56 20.44 7.19 -25.00
C PRO A 56 19.09 6.81 -25.67
N ASN A 57 18.85 5.58 -26.14
CA ASN A 57 17.85 5.35 -27.22
C ASN A 57 16.59 4.54 -26.82
N VAL A 58 16.64 3.82 -25.70
CA VAL A 58 15.51 3.03 -25.10
C VAL A 58 14.94 3.76 -23.85
N GLN A 59 15.47 4.94 -23.54
CA GLN A 59 15.22 5.69 -22.30
C GLN A 59 13.81 6.19 -22.08
N ALA A 60 13.07 6.46 -23.15
CA ALA A 60 11.83 7.23 -23.04
C ALA A 60 10.83 6.48 -22.16
N ASP A 61 10.70 5.16 -22.37
CA ASP A 61 9.79 4.34 -21.58
C ASP A 61 10.33 4.08 -20.17
N GLU A 62 11.61 3.77 -19.99
CA GLU A 62 12.21 3.63 -18.64
C GLU A 62 12.04 4.90 -17.80
N SER A 63 12.33 6.07 -18.37
CA SER A 63 12.16 7.36 -17.71
C SER A 63 10.70 7.68 -17.42
N ARG A 64 9.78 7.30 -18.32
CA ARG A 64 8.35 7.42 -18.09
C ARG A 64 7.91 6.49 -16.95
N ALA A 65 8.38 5.24 -16.92
CA ALA A 65 8.13 4.30 -15.83
C ALA A 65 8.60 4.88 -14.49
N VAL A 66 9.82 5.39 -14.41
CA VAL A 66 10.35 6.01 -13.18
C VAL A 66 9.49 7.20 -12.73
N ARG A 67 9.07 8.08 -13.64
CA ARG A 67 8.18 9.21 -13.29
C ARG A 67 6.83 8.75 -12.76
N GLU A 68 6.26 7.70 -13.34
CA GLU A 68 5.00 7.13 -12.86
C GLU A 68 5.18 6.48 -11.48
N ILE A 69 6.31 5.80 -11.24
CA ILE A 69 6.64 5.25 -9.92
C ILE A 69 6.76 6.36 -8.88
N ASP A 70 7.43 7.47 -9.22
CA ASP A 70 7.59 8.62 -8.32
C ASP A 70 6.25 9.26 -7.97
N ALA A 71 5.34 9.38 -8.94
CA ALA A 71 3.99 9.88 -8.70
C ALA A 71 3.15 8.91 -7.85
N CYS A 72 3.23 7.60 -8.11
CA CYS A 72 2.59 6.56 -7.31
C CYS A 72 3.04 6.62 -5.84
N LEU A 73 4.35 6.73 -5.61
CA LEU A 73 4.93 6.87 -4.28
C LEU A 73 4.43 8.13 -3.56
N SER A 74 4.30 9.25 -4.26
CA SER A 74 3.75 10.48 -3.70
C SER A 74 2.30 10.29 -3.24
N ASP A 75 1.44 9.71 -4.09
CA ASP A 75 0.04 9.47 -3.75
C ASP A 75 -0.11 8.49 -2.57
N LEU A 76 0.64 7.38 -2.55
CA LEU A 76 0.58 6.42 -1.44
C LEU A 76 1.11 6.98 -0.13
N THR A 77 2.16 7.79 -0.17
CA THR A 77 2.71 8.43 1.02
C THR A 77 1.68 9.39 1.63
N GLN A 78 0.97 10.13 0.78
CA GLN A 78 -0.13 11.01 1.19
C GLN A 78 -1.36 10.24 1.70
N ALA A 79 -1.72 9.13 1.04
CA ALA A 79 -2.79 8.23 1.47
C ALA A 79 -2.51 7.63 2.85
N ALA A 80 -1.24 7.27 3.06
CA ALA A 80 -0.84 6.58 4.28
C ALA A 80 -0.62 7.51 5.49
N TRP A 81 -0.84 8.83 5.30
CA TRP A 81 -0.35 9.91 6.18
C TRP A 81 1.07 9.67 6.69
N ILE A 82 1.91 9.11 5.84
CA ILE A 82 3.33 8.93 6.14
C ILE A 82 3.99 10.26 5.78
N ASP A 83 4.47 10.99 6.79
CA ASP A 83 5.33 12.14 6.53
C ASP A 83 6.69 11.62 6.02
N GLY A 84 6.79 11.48 4.70
CA GLY A 84 7.85 10.70 4.05
C GLY A 84 8.44 11.44 2.86
N LYS A 85 9.75 11.63 2.87
CA LYS A 85 10.50 12.05 1.67
C LYS A 85 10.35 10.94 0.62
N VAL A 86 9.65 11.23 -0.48
CA VAL A 86 9.58 10.37 -1.69
C VAL A 86 10.98 10.02 -2.22
N ASN A 87 11.96 10.87 -1.87
CA ASN A 87 13.37 10.77 -2.18
C ASN A 87 14.07 9.73 -1.29
N SER A 88 13.65 8.48 -1.34
CA SER A 88 14.43 7.39 -0.76
C SER A 88 15.75 7.28 -1.53
N PRO A 89 16.89 7.04 -0.87
CA PRO A 89 18.13 6.75 -1.59
C PRO A 89 17.88 5.60 -2.56
N MET A 90 18.36 5.75 -3.79
CA MET A 90 18.26 4.70 -4.81
C MET A 90 18.87 3.44 -4.24
N VAL A 91 18.07 2.39 -4.07
CA VAL A 91 18.60 1.05 -3.75
C VAL A 91 19.42 0.66 -4.97
N LEU A 92 20.74 0.53 -4.80
CA LEU A 92 21.58 0.03 -5.87
C LEU A 92 21.09 -1.37 -6.25
N PRO A 93 20.92 -1.64 -7.55
CA PRO A 93 20.50 -2.96 -8.00
C PRO A 93 21.50 -4.03 -7.53
N ASP A 94 21.00 -5.24 -7.30
CA ASP A 94 21.83 -6.40 -7.01
C ASP A 94 22.87 -6.57 -8.13
N ALA A 95 24.15 -6.66 -7.77
CA ALA A 95 25.27 -6.64 -8.72
C ALA A 95 25.29 -7.83 -9.70
N GLY A 96 24.44 -8.84 -9.47
CA GLY A 96 24.35 -10.06 -10.28
C GLY A 96 23.36 -10.00 -11.45
N LEU A 97 22.51 -8.97 -11.57
CA LEU A 97 21.53 -8.88 -12.65
C LEU A 97 22.03 -7.98 -13.80
N ASP A 98 21.92 -8.49 -15.02
CA ASP A 98 22.06 -7.66 -16.21
C ASP A 98 20.85 -6.70 -16.33
N PHE A 99 20.94 -5.74 -17.25
CA PHE A 99 19.90 -4.72 -17.34
C PHE A 99 18.51 -5.29 -17.67
N ASN A 100 18.42 -6.30 -18.54
CA ASN A 100 17.15 -6.93 -18.89
C ASN A 100 16.55 -7.67 -17.68
N GLY A 101 17.36 -8.44 -16.94
CA GLY A 101 16.96 -9.07 -15.69
C GLY A 101 16.48 -8.06 -14.64
N ARG A 102 17.12 -6.88 -14.55
CA ARG A 102 16.65 -5.79 -13.69
C ARG A 102 15.27 -5.29 -14.09
N LEU A 103 14.98 -5.11 -15.38
CA LEU A 103 13.65 -4.69 -15.83
C LEU A 103 12.57 -5.71 -15.51
N HIS A 104 12.82 -7.00 -15.75
CA HIS A 104 11.88 -8.06 -15.40
C HIS A 104 11.63 -8.11 -13.89
N LYS A 105 12.67 -7.97 -13.08
CA LYS A 105 12.51 -7.92 -11.62
C LYS A 105 11.75 -6.68 -11.17
N GLY A 106 12.01 -5.53 -11.79
CA GLY A 106 11.24 -4.30 -11.58
C GLY A 106 9.76 -4.50 -11.91
N LEU A 107 9.45 -5.12 -13.04
CA LEU A 107 8.09 -5.44 -13.45
C LEU A 107 7.36 -6.36 -12.46
N GLU A 108 8.04 -7.38 -11.93
CA GLU A 108 7.50 -8.25 -10.88
C GLU A 108 7.12 -7.45 -9.62
N LEU A 109 7.99 -6.55 -9.17
CA LEU A 109 7.75 -5.70 -8.01
C LEU A 109 6.61 -4.71 -8.23
N LEU A 110 6.49 -4.14 -9.44
CA LEU A 110 5.36 -3.27 -9.76
C LEU A 110 4.02 -4.00 -9.68
N ARG A 111 3.96 -5.27 -10.13
CA ARG A 111 2.76 -6.10 -10.02
C ARG A 111 2.42 -6.44 -8.57
N LYS A 112 3.44 -6.73 -7.75
CA LYS A 112 3.26 -6.93 -6.30
C LYS A 112 2.71 -5.70 -5.62
N ALA A 113 3.28 -4.53 -5.92
CA ALA A 113 2.79 -3.25 -5.41
C ALA A 113 1.33 -3.00 -5.80
N HIS A 114 0.94 -3.27 -7.05
CA HIS A 114 -0.47 -3.18 -7.47
C HIS A 114 -1.37 -4.10 -6.62
N ALA A 115 -1.00 -5.37 -6.48
CA ALA A 115 -1.77 -6.32 -5.68
C ALA A 115 -1.87 -5.92 -4.20
N ASP A 116 -0.80 -5.34 -3.64
CA ASP A 116 -0.80 -4.85 -2.25
C ASP A 116 -1.64 -3.60 -2.04
N MET A 117 -1.73 -2.73 -3.04
CA MET A 117 -2.64 -1.57 -3.04
C MET A 117 -4.10 -2.00 -3.22
N ASP A 118 -4.36 -3.17 -3.81
CA ASP A 118 -5.72 -3.64 -4.07
C ASP A 118 -6.44 -4.24 -2.86
N LYS A 119 -5.70 -4.54 -1.80
CA LYS A 119 -6.25 -4.94 -0.50
C LYS A 119 -7.21 -3.87 0.04
N GLU A 120 -8.20 -4.27 0.85
CA GLU A 120 -9.32 -3.41 1.27
C GLU A 120 -8.86 -2.09 1.91
N GLU A 121 -9.43 -0.97 1.45
CA GLU A 121 -9.21 0.37 2.01
C GLU A 121 -10.52 0.84 2.63
N ASP A 122 -10.53 0.98 3.95
CA ASP A 122 -11.72 1.40 4.70
C ASP A 122 -11.78 2.92 4.90
N ASP A 123 -10.67 3.64 4.66
CA ASP A 123 -10.62 5.10 4.81
C ASP A 123 -11.10 5.81 3.53
N PRO A 124 -12.26 6.50 3.57
CA PRO A 124 -12.77 7.24 2.41
C PRO A 124 -11.82 8.35 1.93
N ALA A 125 -11.00 8.91 2.83
CA ALA A 125 -10.03 9.93 2.48
C ALA A 125 -8.87 9.36 1.65
N ALA A 126 -8.53 8.08 1.82
CA ALA A 126 -7.45 7.40 1.12
C ALA A 126 -7.89 6.85 -0.26
N LEU A 127 -9.18 6.58 -0.48
CA LEU A 127 -9.70 6.03 -1.75
C LEU A 127 -9.30 6.86 -2.99
N GLY A 128 -9.34 8.19 -2.87
CA GLY A 128 -8.97 9.08 -3.97
C GLY A 128 -7.47 9.01 -4.33
N PHE A 129 -6.60 8.83 -3.33
CA PHE A 129 -5.17 8.66 -3.53
C PHE A 129 -4.86 7.28 -4.12
N ARG A 130 -5.48 6.22 -3.58
CA ARG A 130 -5.36 4.85 -4.09
C ARG A 130 -5.73 4.74 -5.56
N ALA A 131 -6.87 5.32 -5.96
CA ALA A 131 -7.32 5.28 -7.34
C ALA A 131 -6.32 5.93 -8.31
N ARG A 132 -5.60 6.98 -7.88
CA ARG A 132 -4.53 7.59 -8.67
C ARG A 132 -3.26 6.75 -8.64
N ALA A 133 -2.86 6.26 -7.48
CA ALA A 133 -1.71 5.38 -7.31
C ALA A 133 -1.80 4.13 -8.19
N ASN A 134 -2.97 3.49 -8.28
CA ASN A 134 -3.24 2.36 -9.19
C ASN A 134 -3.01 2.76 -10.65
N LYS A 135 -3.55 3.90 -11.09
CA LYS A 135 -3.31 4.40 -12.47
C LYS A 135 -1.83 4.64 -12.75
N HIS A 136 -1.08 5.16 -11.76
CA HIS A 136 0.35 5.38 -11.89
C HIS A 136 1.12 4.05 -12.01
N VAL A 137 0.85 3.07 -11.16
CA VAL A 137 1.54 1.78 -11.23
C VAL A 137 1.21 1.01 -12.52
N ASP A 138 -0.02 1.09 -13.02
CA ASP A 138 -0.43 0.48 -14.29
C ASP A 138 0.34 1.07 -15.48
N ARG A 139 0.47 2.40 -15.50
CA ARG A 139 1.27 3.08 -16.53
C ARG A 139 2.75 2.69 -16.41
N ALA A 140 3.30 2.62 -15.20
CA ALA A 140 4.67 2.16 -14.97
C ALA A 140 4.89 0.74 -15.51
N ILE A 141 4.01 -0.21 -15.18
CA ILE A 141 4.01 -1.58 -15.71
C ILE A 141 4.04 -1.55 -17.24
N GLY A 142 3.18 -0.74 -17.84
CA GLY A 142 3.10 -0.58 -19.28
C GLY A 142 4.38 -0.08 -19.94
N PHE A 143 4.97 0.96 -19.36
CA PHE A 143 6.25 1.50 -19.82
C PHE A 143 7.39 0.48 -19.64
N THR A 144 7.46 -0.23 -18.51
CA THR A 144 8.48 -1.26 -18.28
C THR A 144 8.36 -2.41 -19.27
N ARG A 145 7.15 -2.87 -19.61
CA ARG A 145 6.96 -3.91 -20.64
C ARG A 145 7.46 -3.48 -22.01
N ARG A 146 7.17 -2.23 -22.43
CA ARG A 146 7.73 -1.67 -23.66
C ARG A 146 9.26 -1.58 -23.63
N ALA A 147 9.84 -1.20 -22.49
CA ALA A 147 11.29 -1.16 -22.32
C ALA A 147 11.95 -2.55 -22.41
N ILE A 148 11.26 -3.61 -21.96
CA ILE A 148 11.69 -5.01 -22.15
C ILE A 148 11.57 -5.43 -23.62
N GLY A 149 10.63 -4.84 -24.37
CA GLY A 149 10.27 -5.26 -25.73
C GLY A 149 9.10 -6.24 -25.79
N GLU A 150 8.40 -6.46 -24.66
CA GLU A 150 7.14 -7.20 -24.64
C GLU A 150 6.03 -6.35 -25.27
N LYS A 151 5.35 -6.86 -26.30
CA LYS A 151 4.11 -6.24 -26.79
C LYS A 151 3.03 -6.38 -25.70
N PHE A 152 2.18 -5.37 -25.56
CA PHE A 152 0.97 -5.46 -24.75
C PHE A 152 0.10 -6.58 -25.33
N ASP A 153 -0.25 -7.58 -24.52
CA ASP A 153 -1.39 -8.45 -24.80
C ASP A 153 -2.61 -7.80 -24.15
N ASP A 154 -3.57 -7.40 -24.98
CA ASP A 154 -4.73 -6.53 -24.67
C ASP A 154 -5.78 -7.16 -23.73
N GLY A 155 -5.45 -8.25 -23.04
CA GLY A 155 -6.40 -9.10 -22.31
C GLY A 155 -6.91 -8.54 -20.98
N PHE A 156 -6.42 -7.40 -20.49
CA PHE A 156 -6.70 -6.89 -19.14
C PHE A 156 -7.75 -5.75 -19.09
N LEU A 157 -8.36 -5.38 -20.22
CA LEU A 157 -9.43 -4.38 -20.30
C LEU A 157 -10.79 -4.96 -20.73
N ARG A 158 -11.09 -6.21 -20.35
CA ARG A 158 -12.42 -6.80 -20.51
C ARG A 158 -13.03 -7.14 -19.17
#